data_AF-A0A7J9WC46-F1
#
_entry.id   AF-A0A7J9WC46-F1
#
_cell.length_a   1.000
_cell.length_b   1.000
_cell.length_c   1.000
_cell.angle_alpha   90.00
_cell.angle_beta   90.00
_cell.angle_gamma   90.00
#
_symmetry.space_group_name_H-M   'P 1'
#
loop_
_entity.id
_entity.type
_entity.pdbx_description
1 polymer ?
#
loop_
_entity_poly.entity_id
_entity_poly.type
_entity_poly.pdbx_seq_one_letter_code
_entity_poly.pdbx_strand_id
1 'polypeptide(L)' 'MSDDSPRRTYRVLTRTRSGYNGSTMYDVQLQIAATGNLVWAQTFTDRDQADEYERTLDADLDDLDETAFRRKYNVTSQS' A
#
# COMPACT_ATOMS: atom_id res chain seq x y z
N MET A 1 12.82 19.40 -5.84
CA MET A 1 12.15 18.11 -5.73
C MET A 1 13.00 17.28 -4.80
N SER A 2 12.54 17.06 -3.57
CA SER A 2 13.30 16.32 -2.57
C SER A 2 13.48 14.89 -3.03
N ASP A 3 14.70 14.35 -2.92
CA ASP A 3 15.08 13.02 -3.40
C ASP A 3 14.42 11.86 -2.60
N ASP A 4 13.60 12.21 -1.62
CA ASP A 4 13.07 11.38 -0.52
C ASP A 4 11.60 10.96 -0.75
N SER A 5 11.09 11.03 -1.98
CA SER A 5 9.70 10.62 -2.24
C SER A 5 9.57 9.09 -2.19
N PRO A 6 8.67 8.53 -1.37
CA PRO A 6 8.44 7.10 -1.27
C PRO A 6 7.94 6.48 -2.59
N ARG A 7 7.40 7.28 -3.52
CA ARG A 7 7.04 6.86 -4.89
C ARG A 7 8.17 6.21 -5.67
N ARG A 8 9.42 6.56 -5.37
CA ARG A 8 10.60 5.94 -6.01
C ARG A 8 10.87 4.52 -5.52
N THR A 9 10.49 4.24 -4.28
CA THR A 9 10.78 2.97 -3.60
C THR A 9 9.59 2.01 -3.64
N TYR A 10 8.37 2.54 -3.59
CA TYR A 10 7.16 1.76 -3.42
C TYR A 10 6.13 1.98 -4.54
N ARG A 11 5.24 1.00 -4.68
CA ARG A 11 4.02 1.10 -5.50
C ARG A 11 2.83 0.51 -4.75
N VAL A 12 1.64 0.99 -5.06
CA VAL A 12 0.36 0.45 -4.56
C VAL A 12 -0.22 -0.53 -5.58
N LEU A 13 -0.84 -1.60 -5.09
CA LEU A 13 -1.59 -2.55 -5.91
C LEU A 13 -2.77 -3.11 -5.11
N THR A 14 -3.95 -3.15 -5.71
CA THR A 14 -5.10 -3.85 -5.14
C THR A 14 -5.23 -5.25 -5.75
N ARG A 15 -5.38 -6.27 -4.90
CA ARG A 15 -5.64 -7.67 -5.32
C ARG A 15 -6.98 -8.14 -4.78
N THR A 16 -7.77 -8.76 -5.64
CA THR A 16 -9.03 -9.40 -5.25
C THR A 16 -8.81 -10.90 -5.04
N ARG A 17 -9.34 -11.45 -3.95
CA ARG A 17 -9.30 -12.89 -3.66
C ARG A 17 -10.60 -13.38 -3.04
N SER A 18 -10.85 -14.68 -3.15
CA SER A 18 -11.93 -15.33 -2.40
C SER A 18 -11.60 -15.36 -0.91
N GLY A 19 -12.55 -14.91 -0.10
CA GLY A 19 -12.58 -15.00 1.35
C GLY A 19 -13.42 -16.18 1.83
N TYR A 20 -13.66 -16.22 3.15
CA TYR A 20 -14.47 -17.25 3.78
C TYR A 20 -15.94 -17.17 3.33
N ASN A 21 -16.58 -18.34 3.21
CA ASN A 21 -18.00 -18.48 2.82
C ASN A 21 -18.36 -17.85 1.45
N GLY A 22 -17.41 -17.78 0.50
CA GLY A 22 -17.66 -17.21 -0.83
C GLY A 22 -17.63 -15.68 -0.86
N SER A 23 -17.22 -15.03 0.23
CA SER A 23 -17.06 -13.58 0.28
C SER A 23 -15.90 -13.13 -0.62
N THR A 24 -15.92 -11.88 -1.08
CA THR A 24 -14.78 -11.27 -1.78
C THR A 24 -13.96 -10.45 -0.80
N MET A 25 -12.62 -10.56 -0.87
CA MET A 25 -11.70 -9.74 -0.11
C MET A 25 -10.81 -8.93 -1.05
N TYR A 26 -10.49 -7.72 -0.63
CA TYR A 26 -9.68 -6.76 -1.36
C TYR A 26 -8.43 -6.47 -0.53
N ASP A 27 -7.28 -6.92 -1.00
CA ASP A 27 -5.99 -6.64 -0.38
C ASP A 27 -5.37 -5.43 -1.06
N VAL A 28 -5.32 -4.28 -0.37
CA VAL A 28 -4.54 -3.12 -0.81
C VAL A 28 -3.11 -3.33 -0.32
N GLN A 29 -2.17 -3.43 -1.26
CA GLN A 29 -0.81 -3.86 -1.03
C GLN A 29 0.18 -2.74 -1.30
N LEU A 30 1.17 -2.63 -0.43
CA LEU A 30 2.37 -1.85 -0.67
C LEU A 30 3.51 -2.81 -1.05
N GLN A 31 4.13 -2.56 -2.20
CA GLN A 31 5.23 -3.37 -2.70
C GLN A 31 6.45 -2.51 -2.99
N ILE A 32 7.65 -3.10 -2.90
CA ILE A 32 8.86 -2.47 -3.44
C ILE A 32 8.70 -2.37 -4.97
N ALA A 33 8.77 -1.16 -5.52
CA ALA A 33 8.52 -0.92 -6.94
C ALA A 33 9.50 -1.69 -7.84
N ALA A 34 10.77 -1.78 -7.43
CA ALA A 34 11.84 -2.43 -8.20
C ALA A 34 11.74 -3.97 -8.23
N THR A 35 11.27 -4.61 -7.16
CA THR A 35 11.27 -6.08 -7.03
C THR A 35 9.88 -6.70 -7.04
N GLY A 36 8.84 -5.92 -6.74
CA GLY A 36 7.49 -6.41 -6.50
C GLY A 36 7.31 -7.12 -5.16
N ASN A 37 8.31 -7.10 -4.26
CA ASN A 37 8.20 -7.73 -2.94
C ASN A 37 7.15 -7.00 -2.10
N LEU A 38 6.25 -7.77 -1.48
CA LEU A 38 5.25 -7.26 -0.55
C LEU A 38 5.92 -6.81 0.75
N VAL A 39 5.71 -5.55 1.13
CA VAL A 39 6.20 -5.01 2.41
C VAL A 39 5.09 -4.89 3.44
N TRP A 40 3.87 -4.62 2.98
CA TRP A 40 2.71 -4.39 3.84
C TRP A 40 1.42 -4.59 3.03
N ALA A 41 0.33 -4.96 3.70
CA ALA A 41 -1.00 -5.02 3.10
C ALA A 41 -2.09 -4.77 4.14
N GLN A 42 -3.20 -4.20 3.69
CA GLN A 42 -4.46 -4.12 4.43
C GLN A 42 -5.57 -4.80 3.64
N THR A 43 -6.33 -5.65 4.34
CA THR A 43 -7.46 -6.38 3.75
C THR A 43 -8.77 -5.70 4.11
N PHE A 44 -9.67 -5.62 3.12
CA PHE A 44 -11.03 -5.12 3.23
C PHE A 44 -12.02 -6.17 2.71
N THR A 45 -13.24 -6.19 3.26
CA THR A 45 -14.37 -6.96 2.71
C THR A 45 -15.33 -6.11 1.88
N ASP A 46 -15.18 -4.79 1.97
CA ASP A 46 -15.93 -3.79 1.23
C ASP A 46 -15.04 -3.20 0.12
N ARG A 47 -15.60 -3.09 -1.09
CA ARG A 47 -14.84 -2.62 -2.26
C ARG A 47 -14.59 -1.12 -2.22
N ASP A 48 -15.60 -0.34 -1.83
CA ASP A 48 -15.52 1.11 -1.86
C ASP A 48 -14.50 1.60 -0.82
N GLN A 49 -14.45 0.95 0.35
CA GLN A 49 -13.41 1.19 1.35
C GLN A 49 -12.00 0.84 0.84
N ALA A 50 -11.85 -0.26 0.11
CA ALA A 50 -10.56 -0.64 -0.46
C ALA A 50 -10.09 0.38 -1.51
N ASP A 51 -10.99 0.82 -2.39
CA ASP A 51 -10.71 1.79 -3.45
C ASP A 51 -10.39 3.18 -2.85
N GLU A 52 -11.07 3.60 -1.78
CA GLU A 52 -10.75 4.84 -1.05
C GLU A 52 -9.37 4.76 -0.39
N TYR A 53 -9.07 3.63 0.25
CA TYR A 53 -7.80 3.41 0.90
C TYR A 53 -6.63 3.36 -0.10
N GLU A 54 -6.81 2.68 -1.25
CA GLU A 54 -5.85 2.67 -2.35
C GLU A 54 -5.50 4.08 -2.80
N ARG A 55 -6.50 4.93 -3.08
CA ARG A 55 -6.27 6.32 -3.51
C ARG A 55 -5.53 7.14 -2.46
N THR A 56 -5.87 6.95 -1.19
CA THR A 56 -5.20 7.65 -0.08
C THR A 56 -3.74 7.21 0.03
N LEU A 57 -3.49 5.90 -0.01
CA LEU A 57 -2.14 5.35 0.04
C LEU A 57 -1.30 5.78 -1.17
N ASP A 58 -1.90 5.86 -2.36
CA ASP A 58 -1.24 6.30 -3.58
C ASP A 58 -0.85 7.78 -3.53
N ALA A 59 -1.77 8.65 -3.08
CA ALA A 59 -1.49 10.07 -2.88
C ALA A 59 -0.40 10.31 -1.84
N ASP A 60 -0.42 9.56 -0.74
CA ASP A 60 0.61 9.63 0.30
C ASP A 60 2.02 9.29 -0.22
N LEU A 61 2.15 8.49 -1.29
CA LEU A 61 3.45 8.23 -1.90
C LEU A 61 4.07 9.49 -2.53
N ASP A 62 3.21 10.41 -2.99
CA ASP A 62 3.60 11.66 -3.64
C ASP A 62 3.68 12.83 -2.62
N ASP A 63 2.80 12.83 -1.60
CA ASP A 63 2.64 13.94 -0.65
C ASP A 63 3.56 13.88 0.58
N LEU A 64 4.01 12.67 0.98
CA LEU A 64 4.86 12.48 2.16
C LEU A 64 6.33 12.28 1.78
N ASP A 65 7.25 12.60 2.69
CA ASP A 65 8.63 12.08 2.64
C ASP A 65 8.68 10.60 3.07
N GLU A 66 9.76 9.90 2.73
CA GLU A 66 9.87 8.46 2.97
C GLU A 66 9.78 8.13 4.47
N THR A 67 10.38 8.96 5.33
CA THR A 67 10.38 8.72 6.78
C THR A 67 8.97 8.84 7.36
N ALA A 68 8.23 9.89 6.99
CA ALA A 68 6.85 10.10 7.40
C ALA A 68 5.93 8.98 6.90
N PHE A 69 6.06 8.61 5.63
CA PHE A 69 5.29 7.53 5.01
C PHE A 69 5.49 6.20 5.73
N ARG A 70 6.75 5.81 5.95
CA ARG A 70 7.09 4.54 6.60
C ARG A 70 6.62 4.50 8.04
N ARG A 71 6.64 5.63 8.75
CA ARG A 71 6.07 5.75 10.10
C ARG A 71 4.55 5.60 10.09
N LYS A 72 3.84 6.23 9.14
CA LYS A 72 2.37 6.16 9.04
C LYS A 72 1.88 4.74 8.77
N TYR A 73 2.55 4.03 7.85
CA TYR A 73 2.16 2.67 7.44
C TYR A 73 2.93 1.55 8.14
N ASN A 74 3.73 1.89 9.16
CA ASN A 74 4.58 0.97 9.91
C ASN A 74 5.43 0.04 9.01
N VAL A 75 5.99 0.61 7.94
CA VAL A 75 6.88 -0.09 7.02
C VAL A 75 8.27 -0.16 7.66
N THR A 76 8.52 -1.27 8.37
CA THR A 76 9.81 -1.51 9.00
C THR A 76 10.93 -1.57 7.95
N SER A 77 12.06 -0.90 8.22
CA SER A 77 13.30 -1.20 7.49
C SER A 77 13.52 -2.69 7.60
N GLN A 78 13.61 -3.41 6.48
CA GLN A 78 14.33 -4.68 6.54
C GLN A 78 15.76 -4.31 6.93
N SER A 79 16.10 -4.60 8.18
CA SER A 79 17.47 -4.57 8.71
C SER A 79 18.39 -5.50 7.94
#